data_AF-A0A537RDS4-F1
#
_entry.id   AF-A0A537RDS4-F1
#
_cell.length_a   1.000
_cell.length_b   1.000
_cell.length_c   1.000
_cell.angle_alpha   90.00
_cell.angle_beta   90.00
_cell.angle_gamma   90.00
#
_symmetry.space_group_name_H-M   'P 1'
#
loop_
_entity.id
_entity.type
_entity.pdbx_description
1 polymer ?
#
loop_
_entity_poly.entity_id
_entity_poly.type
_entity_poly.pdbx_seq_one_letter_code
_entity_poly.pdbx_strand_id
1 'polypeptide(L)'
;MRRLLPVSRVRATPPCSTSRQAGPTMAPFRHRKKGRPLQSAQQRFDRGGRMRTLHAGCLGPMLTDFKRKLGCTNPAAGPPMALPASRLSPLLAPRSVAIVGASPRENTLGNNVVVNLRRFGYAGRIMPVHPSAPEVAGLPAYRAFAELPEPAECAVLAVPADKIAAALEEGAAHGLRAAVVFASGFAELGEEGRARQQELQALCARTGIVLCGPNCLGLVNVHKRVSLYSSGIPEGMRDGGLAVVSHSGSACIALSTLGRFGISYLRLRRQCRGARRG
;
A
#
# COMPACT_ATOMS: atom_id res chain seq x y z
N MET A 1 40.90 58.09 19.65
CA MET A 1 40.72 56.75 19.04
C MET A 1 39.26 56.58 18.64
N ARG A 2 39.04 56.18 17.39
CA ARG A 2 37.79 55.72 16.72
C ARG A 2 36.68 56.76 16.43
N ARG A 3 36.51 56.95 15.12
CA ARG A 3 35.56 57.77 14.38
C ARG A 3 34.17 57.12 14.34
N LEU A 4 33.14 57.96 14.36
CA LEU A 4 31.78 57.65 13.90
C LEU A 4 31.75 57.64 12.36
N LEU A 5 31.11 56.62 11.78
CA LEU A 5 30.61 56.62 10.40
C LEU A 5 29.17 56.05 10.39
N PRO A 6 28.24 56.63 9.61
CA PRO A 6 26.82 56.30 9.62
C PRO A 6 26.46 55.14 8.67
N VAL A 7 25.38 54.45 9.04
CA VAL A 7 24.73 53.37 8.29
C VAL A 7 24.08 53.92 7.02
N SER A 8 24.58 53.50 5.86
CA SER A 8 24.02 53.80 4.55
C SER A 8 22.92 52.80 4.17
N ARG A 9 21.77 53.36 3.78
CA ARG A 9 20.64 52.68 3.13
C ARG A 9 21.08 52.02 1.83
N VAL A 10 20.76 50.74 1.64
CA VAL A 10 20.67 50.13 0.29
C VAL A 10 19.32 49.43 0.12
N ARG A 11 18.50 50.13 -0.66
CA ARG A 11 17.34 49.82 -1.49
C ARG A 11 16.84 48.36 -1.57
N ALA A 12 15.54 48.25 -1.29
CA ALA A 12 14.66 47.17 -1.71
C ALA A 12 14.55 47.11 -3.25
N THR A 13 14.66 45.90 -3.80
CA THR A 13 14.36 45.58 -5.19
C THR A 13 12.84 45.36 -5.37
N PRO A 14 12.20 45.91 -6.40
CA PRO A 14 10.77 45.75 -6.64
C PRO A 14 10.42 44.34 -7.18
N PRO A 15 9.23 43.79 -6.88
CA PRO A 15 8.78 42.53 -7.45
C PRO A 15 8.42 42.68 -8.93
N CYS A 16 8.85 41.67 -9.70
CA CYS A 16 8.62 41.51 -11.12
C CYS A 16 7.11 41.39 -11.42
N SER A 17 6.58 42.40 -12.10
CA SER A 17 5.26 42.41 -12.71
C SER A 17 5.27 41.59 -13.99
N THR A 18 4.64 40.42 -13.99
CA THR A 18 4.23 39.73 -15.21
C THR A 18 2.72 39.51 -15.18
N SER A 19 2.07 40.36 -15.99
CA SER A 19 0.81 40.17 -16.69
C SER A 19 -0.06 38.97 -16.30
N ARG A 20 -1.21 39.28 -15.69
CA ARG A 20 -2.45 38.52 -15.88
C ARG A 20 -2.73 38.40 -17.37
N GLN A 21 -2.59 37.21 -17.93
CA GLN A 21 -3.33 36.82 -19.12
C GLN A 21 -4.43 35.85 -18.70
N ALA A 22 -5.66 36.26 -18.96
CA ALA A 22 -6.86 35.49 -18.79
C ALA A 22 -6.80 34.27 -19.74
N GLY A 23 -6.83 33.07 -19.17
CA GLY A 23 -7.08 31.86 -19.94
C GLY A 23 -8.51 31.87 -20.49
N PRO A 24 -8.76 31.37 -21.71
CA PRO A 24 -10.09 31.40 -22.30
C PRO A 24 -11.02 30.45 -21.53
N THR A 25 -12.14 31.00 -21.08
CA THR A 25 -13.28 30.30 -20.51
C THR A 25 -13.85 29.36 -21.58
N MET A 26 -13.63 28.05 -21.44
CA MET A 26 -14.32 27.06 -22.28
C MET A 26 -15.78 26.94 -21.82
N ALA A 27 -16.66 27.50 -22.64
CA ALA A 27 -18.10 27.30 -22.58
C ALA A 27 -18.45 25.82 -22.88
N PRO A 28 -19.59 25.31 -22.35
CA PRO A 28 -19.94 23.90 -22.43
C PRO A 28 -20.30 23.47 -23.85
N PHE A 29 -19.71 22.38 -24.29
CA PHE A 29 -20.00 21.69 -25.54
C PHE A 29 -21.46 21.21 -25.55
N ARG A 30 -22.34 21.93 -26.25
CA ARG A 30 -23.69 21.49 -26.60
C ARG A 30 -23.62 20.52 -27.78
N HIS A 31 -23.75 19.22 -27.53
CA HIS A 31 -24.01 18.27 -28.61
C HIS A 31 -25.51 18.13 -28.87
N ARG A 32 -25.84 18.42 -30.13
CA ARG A 32 -27.15 18.43 -30.79
C ARG A 32 -27.75 17.02 -30.82
N LYS A 33 -28.92 16.82 -30.19
CA LYS A 33 -29.76 15.61 -30.36
C LYS A 33 -30.49 15.66 -31.71
N LYS A 34 -30.40 14.59 -32.51
CA LYS A 34 -31.35 14.27 -33.59
C LYS A 34 -31.61 12.76 -33.65
N GLY A 35 -32.85 12.36 -33.36
CA GLY A 35 -33.55 11.08 -33.69
C GLY A 35 -33.03 9.81 -33.01
N ARG A 36 -33.81 8.82 -32.55
CA ARG A 36 -35.25 8.46 -32.56
C ARG A 36 -35.52 7.58 -31.30
N PRO A 37 -36.77 7.32 -30.89
CA PRO A 37 -37.07 6.81 -29.55
C PRO A 37 -36.84 5.30 -29.42
N LEU A 38 -36.21 4.86 -28.34
CA LEU A 38 -36.29 3.46 -27.89
C LEU A 38 -37.54 3.32 -27.04
N GLN A 39 -38.57 2.74 -27.66
CA GLN A 39 -39.80 2.32 -27.00
C GLN A 39 -39.46 1.31 -25.89
N SER A 40 -40.16 1.49 -24.78
CA SER A 40 -40.27 0.60 -23.63
C SER A 40 -40.42 -0.87 -24.03
N ALA A 41 -39.47 -1.71 -23.61
CA ALA A 41 -39.64 -3.15 -23.60
C ALA A 41 -40.67 -3.53 -22.51
N GLN A 42 -41.95 -3.55 -22.90
CA GLN A 42 -43.01 -4.18 -22.13
C GLN A 42 -42.73 -5.68 -22.04
N GLN A 43 -42.46 -6.15 -20.82
CA GLN A 43 -42.40 -7.56 -20.50
C GLN A 43 -43.82 -8.14 -20.65
N ARG A 44 -44.03 -8.97 -21.67
CA ARG A 44 -45.25 -9.78 -21.81
C ARG A 44 -44.97 -11.18 -21.26
N PHE A 45 -45.61 -11.50 -20.14
CA PHE A 45 -45.73 -12.86 -19.59
C PHE A 45 -46.94 -13.55 -20.20
N ASP A 46 -46.81 -14.82 -20.58
CA ASP A 46 -47.94 -15.65 -20.99
C ASP A 46 -48.51 -16.42 -19.78
N ARG A 47 -49.82 -16.74 -19.81
CA ARG A 47 -50.65 -17.22 -18.68
C ARG A 47 -50.33 -18.64 -18.15
N GLY A 48 -49.09 -19.10 -18.30
CA GLY A 48 -48.66 -20.44 -17.88
C GLY A 48 -47.22 -20.57 -17.35
N GLY A 49 -46.51 -19.47 -17.08
CA GLY A 49 -45.31 -19.50 -16.22
C GLY A 49 -44.12 -20.35 -16.68
N ARG A 50 -43.92 -20.60 -17.98
CA ARG A 50 -42.68 -21.23 -18.49
C ARG A 50 -42.01 -20.38 -19.57
N MET A 51 -40.72 -20.12 -19.38
CA MET A 51 -39.85 -19.37 -20.27
C MET A 51 -39.43 -20.26 -21.46
N ARG A 52 -39.78 -19.87 -22.69
CA ARG A 52 -39.24 -20.50 -23.91
C ARG A 52 -37.87 -19.90 -24.24
N THR A 53 -36.85 -20.74 -24.24
CA THR A 53 -35.51 -20.46 -24.77
C THR A 53 -35.58 -20.30 -26.29
N LEU A 54 -35.17 -19.13 -26.80
CA LEU A 54 -34.92 -18.92 -28.22
C LEU A 54 -33.41 -19.02 -28.49
N HIS A 55 -33.11 -19.76 -29.56
CA HIS A 55 -31.79 -20.19 -30.01
C HIS A 55 -30.80 -19.05 -30.26
N ALA A 56 -29.53 -19.37 -29.98
CA ALA A 56 -28.35 -18.64 -30.38
C ALA A 56 -28.18 -18.67 -31.92
N GLY A 57 -27.99 -17.50 -32.52
CA GLY A 57 -27.61 -17.37 -33.92
C GLY A 57 -27.22 -15.92 -34.22
N CYS A 58 -26.03 -15.73 -34.78
CA CYS A 58 -25.50 -14.46 -35.32
C CYS A 58 -24.95 -13.42 -34.33
N LEU A 59 -23.87 -13.75 -33.62
CA LEU A 59 -22.86 -12.75 -33.19
C LEU A 59 -21.47 -13.35 -32.85
N GLY A 60 -21.17 -14.55 -33.37
CA GLY A 60 -19.91 -15.26 -33.11
C GLY A 60 -18.67 -14.80 -33.90
N PRO A 61 -18.73 -14.36 -35.17
CA PRO A 61 -17.50 -14.23 -35.94
C PRO A 61 -16.65 -12.97 -35.64
N MET A 62 -17.22 -11.88 -35.13
CA MET A 62 -16.51 -10.58 -35.12
C MET A 62 -15.60 -10.36 -33.89
N LEU A 63 -15.88 -11.02 -32.75
CA LEU A 63 -15.07 -10.93 -31.52
C LEU A 63 -13.88 -11.91 -31.50
N THR A 64 -13.94 -12.94 -32.35
CA THR A 64 -12.90 -13.97 -32.42
C THR A 64 -11.68 -13.48 -33.21
N ASP A 65 -11.87 -12.56 -34.16
CA ASP A 65 -10.79 -11.98 -34.96
C ASP A 65 -9.98 -10.92 -34.21
N PHE A 66 -10.59 -10.22 -33.25
CA PHE A 66 -9.88 -9.19 -32.47
C PHE A 66 -8.92 -9.80 -31.43
N LYS A 67 -9.28 -10.96 -30.85
CA LYS A 67 -8.39 -11.71 -29.94
C LYS A 67 -7.20 -12.36 -30.66
N ARG A 68 -7.37 -12.72 -31.93
CA ARG A 68 -6.33 -13.34 -32.76
C ARG A 68 -5.28 -12.34 -33.25
N LYS A 69 -5.67 -11.09 -33.51
CA LYS A 69 -4.79 -10.02 -33.99
C LYS A 69 -3.84 -9.40 -32.96
N LEU A 70 -4.07 -9.62 -31.66
CA LEU A 70 -3.25 -9.04 -30.58
C LEU A 70 -2.25 -10.02 -29.93
N GLY A 71 -2.24 -11.30 -30.31
CA GLY A 71 -1.31 -12.27 -29.71
C GLY A 71 -1.46 -12.46 -28.19
N CYS A 72 -2.48 -11.88 -27.56
CA CYS A 72 -2.75 -12.02 -26.13
C CYS A 72 -3.48 -13.34 -25.89
N THR A 73 -2.74 -14.45 -25.93
CA THR A 73 -3.17 -15.63 -25.20
C THR A 73 -3.16 -15.27 -23.72
N ASN A 74 -4.23 -15.61 -23.01
CA ASN A 74 -4.23 -15.58 -21.56
C ASN A 74 -3.08 -16.51 -21.14
N PRO A 75 -2.01 -16.04 -20.47
CA PRO A 75 -0.97 -16.96 -20.06
C PRO A 75 -1.64 -17.95 -19.13
N ALA A 76 -1.76 -19.19 -19.59
CA ALA A 76 -2.10 -20.31 -18.73
C ALA A 76 -1.26 -20.18 -17.47
N ALA A 77 -1.87 -20.37 -16.30
CA ALA A 77 -1.20 -20.32 -15.01
C ALA A 77 0.11 -21.09 -15.11
N GLY A 78 1.21 -20.34 -15.23
CA GLY A 78 2.53 -20.91 -15.38
C GLY A 78 2.83 -21.79 -14.16
N PRO A 79 3.74 -22.76 -14.28
CA PRO A 79 4.17 -23.53 -13.12
C PRO A 79 4.53 -22.56 -11.99
N PRO A 80 4.16 -22.86 -10.73
CA PRO A 80 4.44 -21.97 -9.61
C PRO A 80 5.92 -21.65 -9.65
N MET A 81 6.24 -20.37 -9.84
CA MET A 81 7.61 -19.90 -9.93
C MET A 81 8.23 -20.08 -8.55
N ALA A 82 8.79 -21.27 -8.29
CA ALA A 82 9.54 -21.58 -7.09
C ALA A 82 10.88 -20.86 -7.20
N LEU A 83 10.88 -19.58 -6.79
CA LEU A 83 12.11 -18.85 -6.60
C LEU A 83 12.91 -19.57 -5.50
N PRO A 84 14.23 -19.77 -5.67
CA PRO A 84 15.08 -20.20 -4.56
C PRO A 84 14.86 -19.25 -3.38
N ALA A 85 15.04 -19.74 -2.13
CA ALA A 85 14.76 -18.98 -0.91
C ALA A 85 15.49 -17.62 -0.93
N SER A 86 14.78 -16.62 -1.44
CA SER A 86 15.33 -15.30 -1.71
C SER A 86 15.58 -14.59 -0.39
N ARG A 87 16.55 -13.68 -0.34
CA ARG A 87 16.76 -12.80 0.82
C ARG A 87 15.47 -12.04 1.22
N LEU A 88 14.55 -11.83 0.27
CA LEU A 88 13.27 -11.16 0.48
C LEU A 88 12.17 -12.08 1.03
N SER A 89 12.38 -13.39 1.10
CA SER A 89 11.33 -14.36 1.51
C SER A 89 10.73 -14.04 2.89
N PRO A 90 11.50 -13.66 3.92
CA PRO A 90 10.93 -13.28 5.21
C PRO A 90 10.03 -12.04 5.12
N LEU A 91 10.22 -11.17 4.13
CA LEU A 91 9.37 -10.00 3.91
C LEU A 91 8.12 -10.33 3.07
N LEU A 92 8.27 -11.17 2.04
CA LEU A 92 7.22 -11.45 1.05
C LEU A 92 6.29 -12.60 1.47
N ALA A 93 6.80 -13.58 2.19
CA ALA A 93 6.09 -14.79 2.58
C ALA A 93 6.53 -15.29 3.97
N PRO A 94 6.47 -14.44 5.02
CA PRO A 94 6.83 -14.87 6.38
C PRO A 94 5.94 -16.00 6.86
N ARG A 95 6.48 -16.90 7.70
CA ARG A 95 5.72 -17.89 8.47
C ARG A 95 5.28 -17.39 9.84
N SER A 96 5.93 -16.35 10.35
CA SER A 96 5.59 -15.69 11.61
C SER A 96 5.76 -14.18 11.48
N VAL A 97 4.78 -13.43 12.00
CA VAL A 97 4.75 -11.97 11.95
C VAL A 97 4.53 -11.40 13.34
N ALA A 98 5.48 -10.59 13.81
CA ALA A 98 5.30 -9.75 15.00
C ALA A 98 4.70 -8.40 14.62
N ILE A 99 3.77 -7.86 15.40
CA ILE A 99 3.14 -6.56 15.15
C ILE A 99 3.43 -5.66 16.35
N VAL A 100 4.50 -4.87 16.25
CA VAL A 100 4.91 -3.93 17.30
C VAL A 100 4.11 -2.65 17.17
N GLY A 101 3.45 -2.25 18.26
CA GLY A 101 2.46 -1.19 18.23
C GLY A 101 1.07 -1.70 17.83
N ALA A 102 0.83 -3.02 17.96
CA ALA A 102 -0.53 -3.54 18.02
C ALA A 102 -1.24 -2.96 19.24
N SER A 103 -2.55 -2.69 19.15
CA SER A 103 -3.31 -2.11 20.25
C SER A 103 -4.70 -2.74 20.32
N PRO A 104 -5.29 -2.92 21.52
CA PRO A 104 -6.68 -3.31 21.66
C PRO A 104 -7.64 -2.26 21.08
N ARG A 105 -7.18 -1.02 20.89
CA ARG A 105 -7.97 0.04 20.26
C ARG A 105 -8.15 -0.26 18.78
N GLU A 106 -9.41 -0.20 18.36
CA GLU A 106 -9.78 -0.33 16.96
C GLU A 106 -9.15 0.76 16.08
N ASN A 107 -9.02 0.49 14.79
CA ASN A 107 -8.56 1.43 13.77
C ASN A 107 -7.15 2.02 13.96
N THR A 108 -6.29 1.38 14.77
CA THR A 108 -4.86 1.68 14.81
C THR A 108 -4.11 0.97 13.67
N LEU A 109 -2.97 1.53 13.23
CA LEU A 109 -2.19 0.95 12.12
C LEU A 109 -1.76 -0.49 12.40
N GLY A 110 -1.33 -0.79 13.65
CA GLY A 110 -0.98 -2.14 14.07
C GLY A 110 -2.17 -3.08 14.10
N ASN A 111 -3.32 -2.64 14.65
CA ASN A 111 -4.52 -3.46 14.70
C ASN A 111 -5.07 -3.77 13.29
N ASN A 112 -4.99 -2.82 12.36
CA ASN A 112 -5.37 -3.02 10.96
C ASN A 112 -4.59 -4.18 10.32
N VAL A 113 -3.30 -4.33 10.64
CA VAL A 113 -2.48 -5.44 10.13
C VAL A 113 -2.95 -6.78 10.71
N VAL A 114 -3.24 -6.85 12.01
CA VAL A 114 -3.76 -8.06 12.65
C VAL A 114 -5.10 -8.48 12.00
N VAL A 115 -6.01 -7.53 11.85
CA VAL A 115 -7.32 -7.75 11.20
C VAL A 115 -7.14 -8.18 9.75
N ASN A 116 -6.25 -7.53 9.01
CA ASN A 116 -5.96 -7.84 7.61
C ASN A 116 -5.40 -9.26 7.44
N LEU A 117 -4.41 -9.66 8.25
CA LEU A 117 -3.84 -11.00 8.20
C LEU A 117 -4.89 -12.07 8.50
N ARG A 118 -5.72 -11.86 9.52
CA ARG A 118 -6.84 -12.76 9.84
C ARG A 118 -7.84 -12.84 8.70
N ARG A 119 -8.27 -11.69 8.16
CA ARG A 119 -9.24 -11.60 7.06
C ARG A 119 -8.73 -12.26 5.78
N PHE A 120 -7.44 -12.15 5.49
CA PHE A 120 -6.82 -12.78 4.32
C PHE A 120 -6.63 -14.29 4.46
N GLY A 121 -6.82 -14.86 5.65
CA GLY A 121 -6.58 -16.27 5.91
C GLY A 121 -5.09 -16.61 5.96
N TYR A 122 -4.29 -15.72 6.54
CA TYR A 122 -2.86 -15.95 6.75
C TYR A 122 -2.65 -17.22 7.59
N ALA A 123 -1.87 -18.16 7.06
CA ALA A 123 -1.64 -19.46 7.69
C ALA A 123 -0.51 -19.43 8.74
N GLY A 124 0.27 -18.35 8.80
CA GLY A 124 1.38 -18.22 9.73
C GLY A 124 0.97 -17.68 11.10
N ARG A 125 1.96 -17.53 11.98
CA ARG A 125 1.75 -17.01 13.34
C ARG A 125 1.59 -15.49 13.32
N ILE A 126 0.54 -14.99 13.96
CA ILE A 126 0.32 -13.55 14.20
C ILE A 126 0.62 -13.29 15.68
N MET A 127 1.62 -12.46 15.95
CA MET A 127 2.10 -12.17 17.31
C MET A 127 2.01 -10.66 17.58
N PRO A 128 0.89 -10.19 18.15
CA PRO A 128 0.79 -8.81 18.61
C PRO A 128 1.82 -8.51 19.70
N VAL A 129 2.53 -7.39 19.57
CA VAL A 129 3.47 -6.90 20.59
C VAL A 129 2.96 -5.57 21.14
N HIS A 130 2.65 -5.56 22.43
CA HIS A 130 2.10 -4.42 23.14
C HIS A 130 2.58 -4.38 24.61
N PRO A 131 2.92 -3.20 25.19
CA PRO A 131 3.61 -3.13 26.48
C PRO A 131 2.87 -3.71 27.70
N SER A 132 1.54 -3.70 27.69
CA SER A 132 0.72 -4.00 28.88
C SER A 132 -0.54 -4.82 28.62
N ALA A 133 -1.24 -4.59 27.51
CA ALA A 133 -2.42 -5.36 27.15
C ALA A 133 -2.09 -6.87 27.00
N PRO A 134 -2.88 -7.76 27.62
CA PRO A 134 -2.67 -9.21 27.53
C PRO A 134 -3.17 -9.79 26.20
N GLU A 135 -4.04 -9.07 25.49
CA GLU A 135 -4.68 -9.53 24.26
C GLU A 135 -4.86 -8.37 23.28
N VAL A 136 -4.72 -8.64 21.98
CA VAL A 136 -5.09 -7.73 20.90
C VAL A 136 -5.88 -8.50 19.85
N ALA A 137 -7.11 -8.05 19.58
CA ALA A 137 -8.00 -8.61 18.56
C ALA A 137 -8.19 -10.13 18.66
N GLY A 138 -8.39 -10.69 19.87
CA GLY A 138 -8.60 -12.12 20.05
C GLY A 138 -7.31 -12.95 19.98
N LEU A 139 -6.13 -12.33 20.11
CA LEU A 139 -4.83 -13.00 20.12
C LEU A 139 -4.03 -12.62 21.37
N PRO A 140 -3.32 -13.57 22.01
CA PRO A 140 -2.37 -13.26 23.07
C PRO A 140 -1.35 -12.22 22.59
N ALA A 141 -1.15 -11.18 23.39
CA ALA A 141 -0.18 -10.14 23.12
C ALA A 141 1.05 -10.31 24.03
N TYR A 142 2.21 -9.99 23.48
CA TYR A 142 3.51 -10.15 24.13
C TYR A 142 4.12 -8.77 24.40
N ARG A 143 4.91 -8.64 25.46
CA ARG A 143 5.46 -7.31 25.83
C ARG A 143 6.68 -6.93 25.01
N ALA A 144 7.41 -7.92 24.53
CA ALA A 144 8.72 -7.80 23.90
C ALA A 144 8.98 -8.95 22.93
N PHE A 145 9.99 -8.82 22.07
CA PHE A 145 10.43 -9.92 21.18
C PHE A 145 10.92 -11.14 21.97
N ALA A 146 11.49 -10.92 23.16
CA ALA A 146 11.96 -11.96 24.06
C ALA A 146 10.86 -12.89 24.59
N GLU A 147 9.61 -12.40 24.65
CA GLU A 147 8.47 -13.17 25.15
C GLU A 147 7.74 -13.93 24.05
N LEU A 148 8.16 -13.76 22.79
CA LEU A 148 7.53 -14.46 21.67
C LEU A 148 7.77 -15.97 21.80
N PRO A 149 6.74 -16.80 21.49
CA PRO A 149 6.87 -18.26 21.55
C PRO A 149 7.83 -18.81 20.49
N GLU A 150 8.09 -18.03 19.44
CA GLU A 150 9.05 -18.34 18.38
C GLU A 150 9.61 -17.04 17.78
N PRO A 151 10.82 -17.07 17.19
CA PRO A 151 11.35 -15.93 16.44
C PRO A 151 10.39 -15.48 15.33
N ALA A 152 10.16 -14.17 15.24
CA ALA A 152 9.40 -13.58 14.15
C ALA A 152 10.24 -13.50 12.87
N GLU A 153 9.77 -14.08 11.77
CA GLU A 153 10.45 -13.92 10.47
C GLU A 153 10.33 -12.48 9.94
N CYS A 154 9.17 -11.86 10.17
CA CYS A 154 8.93 -10.46 9.86
C CYS A 154 8.33 -9.70 11.04
N ALA A 155 8.67 -8.43 11.18
CA ALA A 155 8.00 -7.52 12.11
C ALA A 155 7.32 -6.39 11.35
N VAL A 156 6.13 -5.98 11.79
CA VAL A 156 5.53 -4.71 11.39
C VAL A 156 5.67 -3.74 12.54
N LEU A 157 6.31 -2.59 12.28
CA LEU A 157 6.55 -1.54 13.25
C LEU A 157 5.57 -0.39 13.01
N ALA A 158 4.56 -0.34 13.88
CA ALA A 158 3.53 0.70 13.94
C ALA A 158 3.74 1.62 15.17
N VAL A 159 5.00 1.93 15.46
CA VAL A 159 5.43 2.81 16.57
C VAL A 159 6.05 4.11 16.05
N PRO A 160 6.19 5.16 16.89
CA PRO A 160 6.89 6.39 16.52
C PRO A 160 8.32 6.18 16.01
N ALA A 161 8.81 7.10 15.17
CA ALA A 161 10.09 6.96 14.45
C ALA A 161 11.32 6.83 15.35
N ASP A 162 11.31 7.52 16.50
CA ASP A 162 12.34 7.47 17.55
C ASP A 162 12.45 6.09 18.23
N LYS A 163 11.41 5.24 18.14
CA LYS A 163 11.41 3.88 18.72
C LYS A 163 11.79 2.79 17.73
N ILE A 164 11.92 3.11 16.44
CA ILE A 164 12.13 2.12 15.38
C ILE A 164 13.49 1.42 15.51
N ALA A 165 14.57 2.18 15.73
CA ALA A 165 15.91 1.61 15.81
C ALA A 165 16.02 0.61 16.98
N ALA A 166 15.61 1.02 18.18
CA ALA A 166 15.62 0.16 19.37
C ALA A 166 14.77 -1.10 19.18
N ALA A 167 13.57 -0.99 18.60
CA ALA A 167 12.71 -2.15 18.35
C ALA A 167 13.33 -3.14 17.33
N LEU A 168 14.05 -2.63 16.33
CA LEU A 168 14.76 -3.48 15.36
C LEU A 168 16.01 -4.12 15.95
N GLU A 169 16.72 -3.43 16.85
CA GLU A 169 17.85 -4.02 17.60
C GLU A 169 17.39 -5.17 18.48
N GLU A 170 16.33 -4.95 19.24
CA GLU A 170 15.71 -5.99 20.07
C GLU A 170 15.24 -7.16 19.20
N GLY A 171 14.54 -6.88 18.10
CA GLY A 171 14.11 -7.91 17.16
C GLY A 171 15.29 -8.68 16.56
N ALA A 172 16.36 -8.00 16.14
CA ALA A 172 17.54 -8.63 15.58
C ALA A 172 18.19 -9.61 16.57
N ALA A 173 18.28 -9.23 17.84
CA ALA A 173 18.80 -10.09 18.90
C ALA A 173 17.97 -11.37 19.11
N HIS A 174 16.68 -11.34 18.72
CA HIS A 174 15.74 -12.47 18.82
C HIS A 174 15.43 -13.12 17.47
N GLY A 175 16.30 -12.94 16.46
CA GLY A 175 16.23 -13.66 15.19
C GLY A 175 15.32 -13.03 14.13
N LEU A 176 14.94 -11.76 14.28
CA LEU A 176 14.18 -11.03 13.28
C LEU A 176 14.95 -10.93 11.95
N ARG A 177 14.28 -11.23 10.83
CA ARG A 177 14.92 -11.30 9.50
C ARG A 177 14.44 -10.19 8.55
N ALA A 178 13.21 -9.73 8.72
CA ALA A 178 12.64 -8.65 7.92
C ALA A 178 11.76 -7.73 8.75
N ALA A 179 11.57 -6.50 8.28
CA ALA A 179 10.66 -5.56 8.92
C ALA A 179 9.95 -4.64 7.93
N VAL A 180 8.72 -4.26 8.28
CA VAL A 180 7.94 -3.22 7.60
C VAL A 180 7.79 -2.04 8.56
N VAL A 181 8.23 -0.85 8.15
CA VAL A 181 8.18 0.36 9.00
C VAL A 181 7.20 1.36 8.42
N PHE A 182 6.11 1.62 9.16
CA PHE A 182 5.10 2.59 8.74
C PHE A 182 5.45 4.04 9.10
N ALA A 183 6.24 4.25 10.14
CA ALA A 183 6.54 5.55 10.68
C ALA A 183 7.12 6.51 9.63
N SER A 184 6.56 7.71 9.57
CA SER A 184 7.19 8.89 8.97
C SER A 184 8.12 9.55 9.98
N GLY A 185 8.96 10.48 9.54
CA GLY A 185 9.95 11.16 10.38
C GLY A 185 11.39 10.85 10.01
N PHE A 186 11.64 10.39 8.80
CA PHE A 186 12.97 10.06 8.29
C PHE A 186 13.41 11.11 7.27
N ALA A 187 14.18 10.74 6.24
CA ALA A 187 14.82 11.69 5.33
C ALA A 187 13.85 12.66 4.63
N GLU A 188 12.55 12.41 4.67
CA GLU A 188 11.52 13.33 4.19
C GLU A 188 11.31 14.58 5.07
N LEU A 189 11.79 14.61 6.32
CA LEU A 189 11.61 15.73 7.27
C LEU A 189 12.88 16.56 7.52
N GLY A 190 13.87 16.52 6.63
CA GLY A 190 15.09 17.34 6.72
C GLY A 190 16.27 16.60 7.38
N GLU A 191 17.25 17.36 7.88
CA GLU A 191 18.56 16.82 8.31
C GLU A 191 18.46 15.83 9.49
N GLU A 192 17.69 16.13 10.54
CA GLU A 192 17.49 15.20 11.65
C GLU A 192 16.86 13.87 11.18
N GLY A 193 15.91 13.96 10.24
CA GLY A 193 15.29 12.80 9.64
C GLY A 193 16.26 12.00 8.75
N ARG A 194 17.19 12.66 8.06
CA ARG A 194 18.28 12.01 7.30
C ARG A 194 19.23 11.27 8.22
N ALA A 195 19.64 11.87 9.33
CA ALA A 195 20.49 11.23 10.33
C ALA A 195 19.83 9.96 10.89
N ARG A 196 18.54 10.04 11.27
CA ARG A 196 17.76 8.88 11.71
C ARG A 196 17.66 7.79 10.64
N GLN A 197 17.54 8.16 9.36
CA GLN A 197 17.50 7.19 8.27
C GLN A 197 18.87 6.53 8.03
N GLN A 198 19.98 7.27 8.19
CA GLN A 198 21.33 6.72 8.07
C GLN A 198 21.61 5.72 9.19
N GLU A 199 21.22 6.03 10.43
CA GLU A 199 21.28 5.11 11.56
C GLU A 199 20.51 3.82 11.27
N LEU A 200 19.27 3.95 10.79
CA LEU A 200 18.43 2.82 10.40
C LEU A 200 19.05 1.97 9.27
N GLN A 201 19.71 2.60 8.30
CA GLN A 201 20.43 1.89 7.23
C GLN A 201 21.64 1.12 7.77
N ALA A 202 22.44 1.76 8.63
CA ALA A 202 23.60 1.12 9.26
C ALA A 202 23.18 -0.07 10.13
N LEU A 203 22.05 0.06 10.83
CA LEU A 203 21.43 -1.02 11.59
C LEU A 203 21.10 -2.23 10.70
N CYS A 204 20.37 -1.99 9.60
CA CYS A 204 19.96 -3.05 8.69
C CYS A 204 21.18 -3.72 8.01
N ALA A 205 22.22 -2.94 7.71
CA ALA A 205 23.47 -3.46 7.14
C ALA A 205 24.19 -4.39 8.11
N ARG A 206 24.28 -4.01 9.40
CA ARG A 206 24.95 -4.80 10.45
C ARG A 206 24.16 -6.04 10.85
N THR A 207 22.84 -5.94 10.97
CA THR A 207 21.96 -7.03 11.42
C THR A 207 21.53 -7.97 10.30
N GLY A 208 21.61 -7.53 9.05
CA GLY A 208 21.14 -8.26 7.88
C GLY A 208 19.63 -8.16 7.64
N ILE A 209 18.87 -7.44 8.49
CA ILE A 209 17.42 -7.26 8.38
C ILE A 209 17.05 -6.65 7.03
N VAL A 210 16.08 -7.27 6.36
CA VAL A 210 15.47 -6.73 5.14
C VAL A 210 14.35 -5.78 5.50
N LEU A 211 14.49 -4.50 5.15
CA LEU A 211 13.54 -3.46 5.53
C LEU A 211 12.66 -3.01 4.36
N CYS A 212 11.34 -3.01 4.55
CA CYS A 212 10.39 -2.28 3.72
C CYS A 212 9.94 -0.99 4.41
N GLY A 213 10.35 0.15 3.86
CA GLY A 213 10.05 1.47 4.41
C GLY A 213 11.35 2.26 4.59
N PRO A 214 11.40 3.23 5.53
CA PRO A 214 10.30 3.70 6.36
C PRO A 214 9.24 4.50 5.57
N ASN A 215 8.28 5.11 6.26
CA ASN A 215 7.23 5.95 5.69
C ASN A 215 6.47 5.24 4.54
N CYS A 216 6.03 4.02 4.82
CA CYS A 216 5.32 3.18 3.87
C CYS A 216 3.93 2.83 4.39
N LEU A 217 3.03 2.43 3.50
CA LEU A 217 1.77 1.82 3.90
C LEU A 217 1.91 0.29 4.09
N GLY A 218 3.07 -0.26 3.74
CA GLY A 218 3.37 -1.67 3.84
C GLY A 218 3.26 -2.40 2.53
N LEU A 219 2.96 -3.70 2.64
CA LEU A 219 2.85 -4.59 1.49
C LEU A 219 1.75 -5.64 1.62
N VAL A 220 1.31 -6.15 0.48
CA VAL A 220 0.36 -7.25 0.37
C VAL A 220 0.92 -8.29 -0.60
N ASN A 221 0.91 -9.55 -0.19
CA ASN A 221 1.12 -10.71 -1.04
C ASN A 221 -0.16 -11.56 -1.05
N VAL A 222 -0.91 -11.46 -2.15
CA VAL A 222 -2.21 -12.13 -2.29
C VAL A 222 -2.04 -13.64 -2.44
N HIS A 223 -1.02 -14.07 -3.19
CA HIS A 223 -0.73 -15.48 -3.42
C HIS A 223 -0.45 -16.24 -2.11
N LYS A 224 0.26 -15.61 -1.17
CA LYS A 224 0.57 -16.19 0.14
C LYS A 224 -0.40 -15.77 1.25
N ARG A 225 -1.46 -15.02 0.92
CA ARG A 225 -2.43 -14.49 1.90
C ARG A 225 -1.77 -13.68 3.02
N VAL A 226 -0.72 -12.94 2.68
CA VAL A 226 0.01 -12.08 3.62
C VAL A 226 -0.40 -10.64 3.38
N SER A 227 -0.87 -9.95 4.41
CA SER A 227 -1.12 -8.52 4.35
C SER A 227 -0.46 -7.81 5.52
N LEU A 228 0.68 -7.17 5.24
CA LEU A 228 1.41 -6.30 6.17
C LEU A 228 1.05 -4.84 5.89
N TYR A 229 -0.23 -4.59 5.61
CA TYR A 229 -0.75 -3.32 5.11
C TYR A 229 -1.45 -2.52 6.20
N SER A 230 -1.15 -1.22 6.28
CA SER A 230 -1.54 -0.36 7.41
C SER A 230 -3.00 0.14 7.36
N SER A 231 -3.72 -0.16 6.29
CA SER A 231 -5.14 0.21 6.09
C SER A 231 -5.96 -0.97 5.58
N GLY A 232 -7.28 -0.82 5.50
CA GLY A 232 -8.15 -1.85 4.97
C GLY A 232 -7.80 -2.23 3.53
N ILE A 233 -7.84 -3.52 3.24
CA ILE A 233 -7.62 -4.03 1.88
C ILE A 233 -8.94 -3.98 1.10
N PRO A 234 -8.95 -3.47 -0.14
CA PRO A 234 -10.13 -3.52 -1.00
C PRO A 234 -10.67 -4.94 -1.19
N GLU A 235 -11.99 -5.07 -1.24
CA GLU A 235 -12.64 -6.35 -1.51
C GLU A 235 -12.40 -6.78 -2.96
N GLY A 236 -12.31 -8.10 -3.19
CA GLY A 236 -12.18 -8.65 -4.53
C GLY A 236 -10.77 -8.54 -5.13
N MET A 237 -9.74 -8.28 -4.33
CA MET A 237 -8.35 -8.46 -4.76
C MET A 237 -8.13 -9.93 -5.15
N ARG A 238 -7.77 -10.17 -6.41
CA ARG A 238 -7.59 -11.53 -6.96
C ARG A 238 -6.12 -11.88 -7.02
N ASP A 239 -5.81 -13.15 -6.79
CA ASP A 239 -4.49 -13.67 -7.10
C ASP A 239 -4.26 -13.67 -8.62
N GLY A 240 -3.02 -13.41 -9.04
CA GLY A 240 -2.61 -13.38 -10.45
C GLY A 240 -1.18 -12.92 -10.61
N GLY A 241 -0.67 -12.88 -11.85
CA GLY A 241 0.76 -12.76 -12.13
C GLY A 241 1.39 -11.35 -12.04
N LEU A 242 0.69 -10.32 -11.54
CA LEU A 242 1.21 -8.95 -11.54
C LEU A 242 1.82 -8.54 -10.19
N ALA A 243 3.10 -8.18 -10.17
CA ALA A 243 3.73 -7.52 -9.03
C ALA A 243 3.81 -5.99 -9.27
N VAL A 244 3.38 -5.19 -8.30
CA VAL A 244 3.40 -3.73 -8.34
C VAL A 244 4.26 -3.17 -7.21
N VAL A 245 5.30 -2.42 -7.58
CA VAL A 245 6.16 -1.70 -6.64
C VAL A 245 6.02 -0.21 -6.92
N SER A 246 5.59 0.57 -5.93
CA SER A 246 5.36 2.01 -6.12
C SER A 246 5.93 2.84 -4.98
N HIS A 247 6.60 3.92 -5.36
CA HIS A 247 7.02 4.99 -4.44
C HIS A 247 5.91 6.04 -4.18
N SER A 248 4.70 5.82 -4.70
CA SER A 248 3.52 6.62 -4.42
C SER A 248 2.37 5.73 -3.91
N GLY A 249 1.95 6.00 -2.69
CA GLY A 249 0.89 5.28 -1.99
C GLY A 249 -0.45 5.38 -2.72
N SER A 250 -0.83 6.58 -3.13
CA SER A 250 -2.09 6.83 -3.82
C SER A 250 -2.17 6.13 -5.17
N ALA A 251 -1.08 6.14 -5.95
CA ALA A 251 -1.05 5.49 -7.26
C ALA A 251 -1.28 3.98 -7.16
N CYS A 252 -0.72 3.36 -6.14
CA CYS A 252 -0.73 1.91 -6.00
C CYS A 252 -2.01 1.43 -5.28
N ILE A 253 -2.64 2.27 -4.42
CA ILE A 253 -4.04 2.10 -4.03
C ILE A 253 -4.95 2.14 -5.26
N ALA A 254 -4.82 3.18 -6.10
CA ALA A 254 -5.66 3.36 -7.29
C ALA A 254 -5.55 2.18 -8.26
N LEU A 255 -4.36 1.61 -8.45
CA LEU A 255 -4.17 0.40 -9.27
C LEU A 255 -4.83 -0.83 -8.62
N SER A 256 -4.71 -0.97 -7.30
CA SER A 256 -5.24 -2.13 -6.57
C SER A 256 -6.77 -2.19 -6.54
N THR A 257 -7.45 -1.03 -6.54
CA THR A 257 -8.91 -0.96 -6.48
C THR A 257 -9.59 -1.17 -7.82
N LEU A 258 -8.86 -1.18 -8.94
CA LEU A 258 -9.45 -1.38 -10.28
C LEU A 258 -10.07 -2.77 -10.47
N GLY A 259 -9.62 -3.78 -9.70
CA GLY A 259 -10.15 -5.15 -9.79
C GLY A 259 -9.92 -5.85 -11.15
N ARG A 260 -9.13 -5.25 -12.05
CA ARG A 260 -8.88 -5.74 -13.41
C ARG A 260 -7.67 -6.67 -13.53
N PHE A 261 -6.76 -6.63 -12.55
CA PHE A 261 -5.52 -7.40 -12.56
C PHE A 261 -5.43 -8.22 -11.27
N GLY A 262 -4.95 -9.46 -11.37
CA GLY A 262 -4.58 -10.23 -10.20
C GLY A 262 -3.20 -9.78 -9.71
N ILE A 263 -3.13 -9.26 -8.48
CA ILE A 263 -1.94 -8.61 -7.95
C ILE A 263 -1.25 -9.55 -6.97
N SER A 264 -0.06 -10.03 -7.30
CA SER A 264 0.79 -10.86 -6.44
C SER A 264 1.53 -10.06 -5.36
N TYR A 265 1.92 -8.81 -5.64
CA TYR A 265 2.71 -7.99 -4.71
C TYR A 265 2.33 -6.51 -4.82
N LEU A 266 2.22 -5.83 -3.68
CA LEU A 266 1.93 -4.40 -3.62
C LEU A 266 2.89 -3.75 -2.61
N ARG A 267 3.72 -2.78 -3.00
CA ARG A 267 4.52 -1.93 -2.08
C ARG A 267 4.16 -0.47 -2.23
N LEU A 268 3.97 0.24 -1.11
CA LEU A 268 3.41 1.59 -1.06
C LEU A 268 4.25 2.53 -0.19
N ARG A 269 4.75 3.66 -0.71
CA ARG A 269 5.30 4.76 0.12
C ARG A 269 4.21 5.80 0.40
N ARG A 270 4.06 6.28 1.64
CA ARG A 270 3.06 7.29 1.97
C ARG A 270 3.50 8.67 1.46
N GLN A 271 2.64 9.36 0.72
CA GLN A 271 2.90 10.74 0.30
C GLN A 271 2.64 11.67 1.50
N CYS A 272 3.66 12.36 2.00
CA CYS A 272 3.46 13.43 2.98
C CYS A 272 2.65 14.56 2.32
N ARG A 273 1.44 14.86 2.81
CA ARG A 273 0.82 16.17 2.57
C ARG A 273 1.60 17.17 3.41
N GLY A 274 2.24 18.14 2.76
CA GLY A 274 3.08 19.14 3.42
C GLY A 274 2.35 19.80 4.59
N ALA A 275 3.01 19.84 5.75
CA ALA A 275 2.59 20.65 6.87
C ALA A 275 2.55 22.11 6.39
N ARG A 276 1.35 22.69 6.30
CA ARG A 276 1.21 24.15 6.20
C ARG A 276 1.79 24.70 7.50
N ARG A 277 2.90 25.42 7.40
CA ARG A 277 3.42 26.26 8.49
C ARG A 277 2.31 27.29 8.80
N GLY A 278 1.73 27.18 9.99
CA GLY A 278 0.98 28.25 10.64
C GLY A 278 1.91 28.98 11.59
#